data_AF-A0A645I6L8-F1
#
_entry.id   AF-A0A645I6L8-F1
#
_cell.length_a   1.000
_cell.length_b   1.000
_cell.length_c   1.000
_cell.angle_alpha   90.00
_cell.angle_beta   90.00
_cell.angle_gamma   90.00
#
_symmetry.space_group_name_H-M   'P 1'
#
loop_
_entity.id
_entity.type
_entity.pdbx_description
1 polymer ?
#
loop_
_entity_poly.entity_id
_entity_poly.type
_entity_poly.pdbx_seq_one_letter_code
_entity_poly.pdbx_strand_id
1 'polypeptide(L)' 'MIISHHGLAEHGSPRPPMFPEAEMLSIIDEMDARMNEMEAVTRRTPRGVFSEKIWSLDRRLYHPRYLGEPEIS' A
#
# COMPACT_ATOMS: atom_id res chain seq x y z
N MET A 1 22.08 30.55 32.98
CA MET A 1 22.01 29.16 33.45
C MET A 1 21.51 28.34 32.29
N ILE A 2 22.39 27.52 31.71
CA ILE A 2 22.15 26.71 30.53
C ILE A 2 21.73 25.32 31.00
N ILE A 3 20.61 24.81 30.49
CA ILE A 3 20.32 23.38 30.46
C ILE A 3 19.85 23.05 29.04
N SER A 4 20.77 22.44 28.27
CA SER A 4 20.60 21.43 27.21
C SER A 4 19.55 21.67 26.11
N HIS A 5 19.90 22.04 24.87
CA HIS A 5 20.35 21.16 23.76
C HIS A 5 19.53 19.88 23.52
N HIS A 6 18.71 19.94 22.46
CA HIS A 6 18.35 18.94 21.43
C HIS A 6 17.92 17.49 21.81
N GLY A 7 16.80 17.07 21.22
CA GLY A 7 16.39 15.67 21.04
C GLY A 7 14.88 15.53 20.78
N LEU A 8 14.34 16.09 19.70
CA LEU A 8 13.91 15.32 18.52
C LEU A 8 13.14 14.02 18.85
N ALA A 9 11.81 14.11 18.81
CA ALA A 9 10.96 13.06 18.25
C ALA A 9 9.88 13.80 17.44
N GLU A 10 10.09 13.76 16.14
CA GLU A 10 9.55 14.65 15.15
C GLU A 10 8.08 14.30 14.81
N HIS A 11 7.37 15.28 14.27
CA HIS A 11 6.01 15.19 13.77
C HIS A 11 5.82 13.97 12.84
N GLY A 12 5.22 12.90 13.36
CA GLY A 12 4.60 11.87 12.51
C GLY A 12 5.34 10.56 12.36
N SER A 13 6.29 10.21 13.22
CA SER A 13 6.79 8.83 13.23
C SER A 13 5.71 7.90 13.82
N PRO A 14 5.12 6.98 13.03
CA PRO A 14 4.21 5.98 13.58
C PRO A 14 4.97 5.24 14.68
N ARG A 15 4.46 5.31 15.92
CA ARG A 15 5.09 4.60 17.02
C ARG A 15 5.17 3.13 16.63
N PRO A 16 6.35 2.49 16.71
CA PRO A 16 6.48 1.10 16.35
C PRO A 16 5.54 0.26 17.22
N PRO A 17 4.93 -0.81 16.68
CA PRO A 17 4.00 -1.61 17.45
C PRO A 17 4.69 -2.23 18.67
N MET A 18 4.10 -2.07 19.85
CA MET A 18 4.72 -2.44 21.13
C MET A 18 4.21 -3.78 21.70
N PHE A 19 3.21 -4.38 21.04
CA PHE A 19 2.59 -5.64 21.46
C PHE A 19 2.38 -6.55 20.23
N PRO A 20 2.36 -7.89 20.40
CA PRO A 20 2.20 -8.83 19.29
C PRO A 20 0.97 -8.60 18.41
N GLU A 21 -0.17 -8.24 19.03
CA GLU A 21 -1.41 -7.96 18.32
C GLU A 21 -1.32 -6.68 17.49
N ALA A 22 -0.55 -5.69 17.97
CA ALA A 22 -0.32 -4.44 17.26
C ALA A 22 0.60 -4.63 16.04
N GLU A 23 1.60 -5.50 16.14
CA GLU A 23 2.44 -5.91 14.99
C GLU A 23 1.57 -6.58 13.92
N MET A 24 0.71 -7.54 14.31
CA MET A 24 -0.21 -8.22 13.40
C MET A 24 -1.17 -7.24 12.72
N LEU A 25 -1.74 -6.32 13.49
CA LEU A 25 -2.66 -5.30 12.96
C LEU A 25 -1.95 -4.37 11.97
N SER A 26 -0.73 -3.94 12.28
CA SER A 26 0.07 -3.08 11.39
C SER A 26 0.36 -3.77 10.05
N ILE A 27 0.63 -5.07 10.05
CA ILE A 27 0.86 -5.84 8.82
C ILE A 27 -0.44 -5.92 8.00
N ILE A 28 -1.57 -6.16 8.66
CA ILE A 28 -2.88 -6.24 7.99
C ILE A 28 -3.25 -4.88 7.38
N ASP A 29 -3.02 -3.78 8.11
CA ASP A 29 -3.27 -2.42 7.64
C ASP A 29 -2.42 -2.09 6.41
N GLU A 30 -1.12 -2.39 6.43
CA GLU A 30 -0.24 -2.22 5.27
C GLU A 30 -0.71 -3.07 4.07
N MET A 31 -1.15 -4.31 4.34
CA MET A 31 -1.67 -5.19 3.31
C MET A 31 -2.97 -4.65 2.70
N ASP A 32 -3.90 -4.13 3.51
CA ASP A 32 -5.16 -3.55 3.07
C ASP A 32 -4.93 -2.33 2.17
N ALA A 33 -4.05 -1.42 2.60
CA ALA A 33 -3.67 -0.24 1.82
C ALA A 33 -3.12 -0.64 0.44
N ARG A 34 -2.22 -1.63 0.39
CA ARG A 34 -1.67 -2.14 -0.88
C ARG A 34 -2.74 -2.80 -1.74
N MET A 35 -3.65 -3.60 -1.18
CA MET A 35 -4.73 -4.25 -1.92
C MET A 35 -5.69 -3.22 -2.52
N ASN A 36 -6.04 -2.18 -1.76
CA ASN A 36 -6.90 -1.11 -2.23
C ASN A 36 -6.29 -0.37 -3.43
N GLU A 37 -5.01 -0.02 -3.35
CA GLU A 37 -4.31 0.57 -4.50
C GLU A 37 -4.23 -0.37 -5.70
N MET A 38 -3.93 -1.66 -5.48
CA MET A 38 -3.93 -2.66 -6.54
C MET A 38 -5.30 -2.73 -7.23
N GLU A 39 -6.40 -2.73 -6.48
CA GLU A 39 -7.77 -2.74 -7.01
C GLU A 39 -8.07 -1.46 -7.80
N ALA A 40 -7.73 -0.29 -7.26
CA ALA A 40 -7.92 0.99 -7.93
C ALA A 40 -7.21 1.05 -9.28
N VAL A 41 -5.96 0.56 -9.35
CA VAL A 41 -5.20 0.50 -10.60
C VAL A 41 -5.75 -0.55 -11.55
N THR A 42 -6.18 -1.71 -11.03
CA THR A 42 -6.76 -2.78 -11.85
C THR A 42 -8.05 -2.31 -12.53
N ARG A 43 -8.92 -1.59 -11.82
CA ARG A 43 -10.19 -1.05 -12.36
C ARG A 43 -10.03 -0.08 -13.54
N ARG A 44 -8.91 0.65 -13.61
CA ARG A 44 -8.59 1.56 -14.74
C ARG A 44 -7.72 0.91 -15.82
N THR A 45 -7.18 -0.29 -15.57
CA THR A 45 -6.31 -1.00 -16.50
C THR A 45 -7.17 -1.96 -17.33
N PRO A 46 -7.11 -1.92 -18.67
CA PRO A 46 -7.82 -2.88 -19.50
C PRO A 46 -7.41 -4.33 -19.20
N ARG A 47 -8.29 -5.28 -19.51
CA ARG A 47 -8.00 -6.71 -19.30
C ARG A 47 -6.88 -7.19 -20.22
N GLY A 48 -6.02 -8.05 -19.71
CA GLY A 48 -4.92 -8.65 -20.47
C GLY A 48 -3.74 -7.71 -20.74
N VAL A 49 -3.73 -6.51 -20.15
CA VAL A 49 -2.59 -5.59 -20.27
C VAL A 49 -1.94 -5.30 -18.91
N PHE A 50 -0.69 -4.87 -18.96
CA PHE A 50 0.01 -4.33 -17.79
C PHE A 50 -0.42 -2.89 -17.55
N SER A 51 -0.62 -2.55 -16.28
CA SER A 51 -0.80 -1.18 -15.82
C SER A 51 0.42 -0.32 -16.13
N GLU A 52 0.25 0.99 -15.95
CA GLU A 52 1.37 1.92 -15.81
C GLU A 52 2.22 1.57 -14.57
N LYS A 53 3.44 2.14 -14.48
CA LYS A 53 4.29 1.96 -13.31
C LYS A 53 3.58 2.57 -12.09
N ILE A 54 3.32 1.74 -11.08
CA ILE A 54 2.72 2.18 -9.82
C ILE A 54 3.86 2.54 -8.89
N TRP A 55 3.98 3.83 -8.55
CA TRP A 55 5.05 4.32 -7.69
C TRP A 55 4.92 3.79 -6.26
N SER A 56 3.69 3.68 -5.73
CA SER A 56 3.44 3.17 -4.38
C SER A 56 3.82 1.70 -4.18
N LEU A 57 3.80 0.89 -5.24
CA LEU A 57 4.13 -0.54 -5.19
C LEU A 57 5.49 -0.86 -5.86
N ASP A 58 6.17 0.16 -6.39
CA ASP A 58 7.36 0.09 -7.26
C ASP A 58 7.33 -1.02 -8.33
N ARG A 59 6.14 -1.35 -8.84
CA ARG A 59 5.95 -2.41 -9.85
C ARG A 59 4.80 -2.11 -10.80
N ARG A 60 4.76 -2.83 -11.91
CA ARG A 60 3.60 -2.87 -12.81
C ARG A 60 2.71 -4.02 -12.39
N LEU A 61 1.39 -3.82 -12.43
CA LEU A 61 0.42 -4.88 -12.19
C LEU A 61 -0.08 -5.39 -13.53
N TYR A 62 -0.28 -6.70 -13.61
CA TYR A 62 -0.96 -7.31 -14.73
C TYR A 62 -2.45 -7.44 -14.38
N HIS A 63 -3.35 -6.98 -15.25
CA HIS A 63 -4.76 -7.26 -15.08
C HIS A 63 -5.12 -8.57 -15.81
N PRO A 64 -5.26 -9.70 -15.09
CA PRO A 64 -5.55 -10.98 -15.73
C PRO A 64 -6.95 -10.97 -16.36
N ARG A 65 -7.07 -11.73 -17.44
CA ARG A 65 -8.34 -12.07 -18.05
C ARG A 65 -8.75 -13.44 -17.51
N TYR A 66 -9.73 -13.49 -16.61
CA TYR A 66 -10.24 -14.77 -16.13
C TYR A 66 -11.24 -15.36 -17.13
N LEU A 67 -11.26 -16.69 -17.21
CA LEU A 67 -12.17 -17.41 -18.10
C LEU A 67 -13.59 -17.27 -17.54
N GLY A 68 -14.49 -16.58 -18.27
CA GLY A 68 -15.90 -16.42 -17.89
C GLY A 68 -16.35 -14.99 -17.54
N GLU A 69 -15.47 -14.00 -17.62
CA GLU A 69 -15.85 -12.60 -17.44
C GLU A 69 -16.37 -12.00 -18.76
N PRO A 70 -17.53 -11.30 -18.76
CA PRO A 70 -18.10 -10.75 -19.99
C PRO A 70 -17.16 -9.71 -20.60
N GLU A 71 -16.97 -9.78 -21.92
CA GLU A 71 -16.30 -8.72 -22.67
C GLU A 71 -17.18 -7.47 -22.63
N ILE A 72 -16.76 -6.48 -21.84
CA ILE A 72 -17.29 -5.12 -21.94
C ILE A 72 -16.80 -4.55 -23.28
N SER A 73 -17.69 -4.63 -24.27
CA SER A 73 -17.58 -3.98 -25.59
C SER A 73 -17.79 -2.48 -25.50
#